data_AF-A0A955ZUI0-F1
#
_entry.id   AF-A0A955ZUI0-F1
#
_cell.length_a   1.000
_cell.length_b   1.000
_cell.length_c   1.000
_cell.angle_alpha   90.00
_cell.angle_beta   90.00
_cell.angle_gamma   90.00
#
_symmetry.space_group_name_H-M   'P 1'
#
loop_
_entity.id
_entity.type
_entity.pdbx_description
1 polymer ?
#
loop_
_entity_poly.entity_id
_entity_poly.type
_entity_poly.pdbx_seq_one_letter_code
_entity_poly.pdbx_strand_id
1 'polypeptide(L)'
;MTAELATLFVLAGVWLLVWGLAGGLLRLSWSGLEARTRDWHPADRAALLLALALSPIALPTMVVLLGVAPGLAGVLLPALDHCAAHPDHVHLCLVHPTAALTPVLTALVLVAFLTLLMGGLSRAVGLFRARRALPAIPRDGAPSRSAAVRLLASDRPFAWTVGWLRPRTLVSTTLARALSASELEVVLAHEGEHVRRRDPLRRLLAGLGTRVAGARVQATLLRAFDLATERACDEAAAGFVGDRLRVAQAILSVEAMVIGDHPEGAVAVGMGGSSVAARVESLLAPPRALQVWPGRRVGLVGVLALGLAAQIVHHQLEHLITLVAMPGA
;
A
#
# COMPACT_ATOMS: atom_id res chain seq x y z
N MET A 1 3.01 -30.85 -23.71
CA MET A 1 3.28 -30.06 -22.49
C MET A 1 3.07 -31.01 -21.32
N THR A 2 3.99 -31.08 -20.35
CA THR A 2 3.78 -31.94 -19.17
C THR A 2 2.64 -31.39 -18.30
N ALA A 3 1.94 -32.23 -17.55
CA ALA A 3 0.81 -31.83 -16.71
C ALA A 3 1.18 -30.74 -15.66
N GLU A 4 2.42 -30.78 -15.15
CA GLU A 4 2.94 -29.75 -14.24
C GLU A 4 3.18 -28.39 -14.94
N LEU A 5 3.72 -28.40 -16.18
CA LEU A 5 3.84 -27.18 -17.00
C LEU A 5 2.47 -26.59 -17.33
N ALA A 6 1.47 -27.45 -17.59
CA ALA A 6 0.09 -27.03 -17.78
C ALA A 6 -0.48 -26.34 -16.53
N THR A 7 -0.26 -26.93 -15.36
CA THR A 7 -0.71 -26.40 -14.07
C THR A 7 -0.17 -24.99 -13.80
N LEU A 8 1.15 -24.81 -13.95
CA LEU A 8 1.78 -23.52 -13.69
C LEU A 8 1.49 -22.47 -14.75
N PHE A 9 1.36 -22.89 -16.02
CA PHE A 9 0.88 -22.03 -17.07
C PHE A 9 -0.54 -21.52 -16.78
N VAL A 10 -1.44 -22.40 -16.32
CA VAL A 10 -2.81 -22.04 -15.95
C VAL A 10 -2.83 -21.14 -14.71
N LEU A 11 -2.10 -21.45 -13.64
CA LEU A 11 -2.05 -20.60 -12.44
C LEU A 11 -1.48 -19.21 -12.73
N ALA A 12 -0.38 -19.13 -13.50
CA ALA A 12 0.21 -17.85 -13.90
C ALA A 12 -0.73 -17.08 -14.85
N GLY A 13 -1.37 -17.78 -15.79
CA GLY A 13 -2.37 -17.22 -16.70
C GLY A 13 -3.57 -16.65 -15.96
N VAL A 14 -4.11 -17.38 -14.98
CA VAL A 14 -5.22 -16.92 -14.12
C VAL A 14 -4.78 -15.74 -13.26
N TRP A 15 -3.59 -15.77 -12.68
CA TRP A 15 -3.07 -14.63 -11.91
C TRP A 15 -2.96 -13.37 -12.78
N LEU A 16 -2.38 -13.48 -13.98
CA LEU A 16 -2.24 -12.37 -14.93
C LEU A 16 -3.59 -11.86 -15.43
N LEU A 17 -4.53 -12.76 -15.71
CA LEU A 17 -5.89 -12.42 -16.11
C LEU A 17 -6.60 -11.63 -15.00
N VAL A 18 -6.60 -12.13 -13.77
CA VAL A 18 -7.26 -11.47 -12.63
C VAL A 18 -6.55 -10.16 -12.28
N TRP A 19 -5.22 -10.08 -12.39
CA TRP A 19 -4.45 -8.84 -12.24
C TRP A 19 -4.90 -7.77 -13.25
N GLY A 20 -5.03 -8.14 -14.52
CA GLY A 20 -5.51 -7.25 -15.58
C GLY A 20 -6.96 -6.82 -15.38
N LEU A 21 -7.85 -7.76 -15.02
CA LEU A 21 -9.27 -7.47 -14.74
C LEU A 21 -9.43 -6.55 -13.53
N ALA A 22 -8.70 -6.79 -12.44
CA ALA A 22 -8.72 -5.93 -11.25
C ALA A 22 -8.20 -4.52 -11.56
N GLY A 23 -7.13 -4.41 -12.35
CA GLY A 23 -6.63 -3.12 -12.84
C GLY A 23 -7.65 -2.38 -13.71
N GLY A 24 -8.30 -3.10 -14.64
CA GLY A 24 -9.37 -2.57 -15.49
C GLY A 24 -10.58 -2.10 -14.69
N LEU A 25 -11.04 -2.89 -13.73
CA LEU A 25 -12.15 -2.55 -12.86
C LEU A 25 -11.84 -1.34 -11.99
N LEU A 26 -10.63 -1.27 -11.40
CA LEU A 26 -10.18 -0.10 -10.65
C LEU A 26 -10.21 1.15 -11.53
N ARG A 27 -9.72 1.05 -12.78
CA ARG A 27 -9.75 2.15 -13.74
C ARG A 27 -11.17 2.62 -14.08
N LEU A 28 -12.09 1.69 -14.32
CA LEU A 28 -13.48 2.00 -14.70
C LEU A 28 -14.27 2.59 -13.52
N SER A 29 -14.01 2.13 -12.30
CA SER A 29 -14.72 2.55 -11.10
C SER A 29 -14.11 3.77 -10.40
N TRP A 30 -12.88 4.16 -10.76
CA TRP A 30 -12.12 5.19 -10.03
C TRP A 30 -12.87 6.50 -9.86
N SER A 31 -13.45 7.06 -10.91
CA SER A 31 -14.13 8.37 -10.85
C SER A 31 -15.32 8.36 -9.89
N GLY A 32 -16.12 7.29 -9.91
CA GLY A 32 -17.26 7.13 -9.00
C GLY A 32 -16.83 6.91 -7.55
N LEU A 33 -15.78 6.12 -7.33
CA LEU A 33 -15.23 5.87 -6.00
C LEU A 33 -14.59 7.14 -5.40
N GLU A 34 -13.84 7.89 -6.21
CA GLU A 34 -13.23 9.15 -5.80
C GLU A 34 -14.29 10.17 -5.35
N ALA A 35 -15.39 10.28 -6.10
CA ALA A 35 -16.50 11.16 -5.76
C ALA A 35 -17.20 10.75 -4.45
N ARG A 36 -17.55 9.46 -4.30
CA ARG A 36 -18.29 8.94 -3.13
C ARG A 36 -17.51 9.01 -1.83
N THR A 37 -16.19 8.98 -1.90
CA THR A 37 -15.31 8.90 -0.72
C THR A 37 -14.72 10.25 -0.32
N ARG A 38 -15.02 11.32 -1.06
CA ARG A 38 -14.46 12.66 -0.81
C ARG A 38 -14.79 13.18 0.58
N ASP A 39 -15.99 12.87 1.07
CA ASP A 39 -16.52 13.36 2.34
C ASP A 39 -16.33 12.42 3.52
N TRP A 40 -15.64 11.30 3.30
CA TRP A 40 -15.32 10.36 4.38
C TRP A 40 -14.32 10.98 5.35
N HIS A 41 -14.27 10.41 6.56
CA HIS A 41 -13.20 10.73 7.49
C HIS A 41 -11.83 10.43 6.83
N PRO A 42 -10.84 11.34 6.95
CA PRO A 42 -9.57 11.22 6.23
C PRO A 42 -8.85 9.88 6.43
N ALA A 43 -8.85 9.34 7.65
CA ALA A 43 -8.16 8.09 7.96
C ALA A 43 -8.80 6.89 7.23
N ASP A 44 -10.13 6.84 7.18
CA ASP A 44 -10.87 5.76 6.51
C ASP A 44 -10.72 5.86 5.00
N ARG A 45 -10.75 7.09 4.47
CA ARG A 45 -10.46 7.35 3.06
C ARG A 45 -9.06 6.89 2.68
N ALA A 46 -8.04 7.23 3.48
CA ALA A 46 -6.67 6.79 3.23
C ALA A 46 -6.53 5.25 3.28
N ALA A 47 -7.23 4.59 4.22
CA ALA A 47 -7.25 3.13 4.31
C ALA A 47 -7.91 2.48 3.09
N LEU A 48 -9.08 2.98 2.66
CA LEU A 48 -9.76 2.50 1.47
C LEU A 48 -8.92 2.69 0.20
N LEU A 49 -8.33 3.87 0.02
CA LEU A 49 -7.49 4.16 -1.15
C LEU A 49 -6.26 3.25 -1.21
N LEU A 50 -5.65 2.92 -0.06
CA LEU A 50 -4.59 1.92 0.01
C LEU A 50 -5.10 0.52 -0.36
N ALA A 51 -6.27 0.12 0.13
CA ALA A 51 -6.87 -1.16 -0.20
C ALA A 51 -7.17 -1.27 -1.70
N LEU A 52 -7.75 -0.23 -2.29
CA LEU A 52 -7.99 -0.14 -3.73
C LEU A 52 -6.69 -0.21 -4.53
N ALA A 53 -5.65 0.50 -4.07
CA ALA A 53 -4.33 0.48 -4.70
C ALA A 53 -3.68 -0.90 -4.68
N LEU A 54 -3.90 -1.68 -3.62
CA LEU A 54 -3.35 -3.03 -3.46
C LEU A 54 -4.24 -4.12 -4.05
N SER A 55 -5.50 -3.82 -4.35
CA SER A 55 -6.47 -4.80 -4.87
C SER A 55 -6.00 -5.54 -6.13
N PRO A 56 -5.28 -4.93 -7.11
CA PRO A 56 -4.83 -5.65 -8.28
C PRO A 56 -3.76 -6.70 -8.00
N ILE A 57 -3.06 -6.61 -6.86
CA ILE A 57 -2.09 -7.64 -6.43
C ILE A 57 -2.76 -8.62 -5.45
N ALA A 58 -3.57 -8.10 -4.53
CA ALA A 58 -4.20 -8.90 -3.49
C ALA A 58 -5.23 -9.89 -4.04
N LEU A 59 -6.08 -9.48 -4.98
CA LEU A 59 -7.13 -10.32 -5.56
C LEU A 59 -6.59 -11.55 -6.33
N PRO A 60 -5.68 -11.42 -7.33
CA PRO A 60 -5.17 -12.58 -8.03
C PRO A 60 -4.37 -13.51 -7.11
N THR A 61 -3.67 -12.96 -6.11
CA THR A 61 -2.98 -13.76 -5.09
C THR A 61 -3.97 -14.54 -4.24
N MET A 62 -5.07 -13.91 -3.80
CA MET A 62 -6.14 -14.56 -3.06
C MET A 62 -6.76 -15.71 -3.87
N VAL A 63 -7.07 -15.50 -5.17
CA VAL A 63 -7.65 -16.53 -6.04
C VAL A 63 -6.73 -17.74 -6.15
N VAL A 64 -5.43 -17.53 -6.40
CA VAL A 64 -4.46 -18.62 -6.47
C VAL A 64 -4.37 -19.36 -5.13
N LEU A 65 -4.26 -18.64 -4.01
CA LEU A 65 -4.20 -19.23 -2.67
C LEU A 65 -5.43 -20.06 -2.34
N LEU A 66 -6.63 -19.57 -2.70
CA LEU A 66 -7.88 -20.31 -2.52
C LEU A 66 -7.92 -21.57 -3.38
N GLY A 67 -7.40 -21.50 -4.61
CA GLY A 67 -7.28 -22.65 -5.51
C GLY A 67 -6.36 -23.75 -4.98
N VAL A 68 -5.24 -23.41 -4.33
CA VAL A 68 -4.32 -24.40 -3.74
C VAL A 68 -4.65 -24.78 -2.28
N ALA A 69 -5.62 -24.10 -1.65
CA ALA A 69 -5.95 -24.30 -0.24
C ALA A 69 -6.40 -25.74 0.10
N PRO A 70 -7.24 -26.42 -0.71
CA PRO A 70 -7.61 -27.82 -0.45
C PRO A 70 -6.39 -28.77 -0.45
N GLY A 71 -5.45 -28.56 -1.38
CA GLY A 71 -4.19 -29.30 -1.44
C GLY A 71 -3.32 -29.06 -0.20
N LEU A 72 -3.19 -27.80 0.26
CA LEU A 72 -2.47 -27.44 1.48
C LEU A 72 -3.13 -28.04 2.74
N ALA A 73 -4.46 -28.06 2.80
CA ALA A 73 -5.20 -28.67 3.90
C ALA A 73 -4.93 -30.18 4.00
N GLY A 74 -4.86 -30.88 2.86
CA GLY A 74 -4.47 -32.28 2.80
C GLY A 74 -3.04 -32.57 3.29
N VAL A 75 -2.09 -31.63 3.09
CA VAL A 75 -0.72 -31.73 3.67
C VAL A 75 -0.79 -31.75 5.21
N LEU A 76 -1.55 -30.82 5.78
CA LEU A 76 -1.57 -30.55 7.22
C LEU A 76 -2.47 -31.53 7.97
N LEU A 77 -3.56 -31.97 7.33
CA LEU A 77 -4.56 -32.88 7.86
C LEU A 77 -4.85 -33.94 6.79
N PRO A 78 -4.17 -35.09 6.83
CA PRO A 78 -4.34 -36.16 5.84
C PRO A 78 -5.79 -36.67 5.71
N ALA A 79 -6.61 -36.50 6.76
CA ALA A 79 -8.04 -36.81 6.73
C ALA A 79 -8.87 -35.89 5.81
N LEU A 80 -8.32 -34.75 5.40
CA LEU A 80 -8.90 -33.82 4.43
C LEU A 80 -8.27 -33.97 3.03
N ASP A 81 -7.50 -35.04 2.82
CA ASP A 81 -6.93 -35.33 1.51
C ASP A 81 -8.05 -35.73 0.53
N HIS A 82 -8.39 -34.80 -0.36
CA HIS A 82 -9.42 -34.97 -1.38
C HIS A 82 -8.89 -35.72 -2.62
N CYS A 83 -7.56 -35.94 -2.74
CA CYS A 83 -6.97 -36.62 -3.89
C CYS A 83 -7.37 -38.11 -3.95
N ALA A 84 -7.57 -38.76 -2.79
CA ALA A 84 -8.00 -40.16 -2.74
C ALA A 84 -9.46 -40.38 -3.17
N ALA A 85 -10.27 -39.32 -3.21
CA ALA A 85 -11.70 -39.41 -3.51
C ALA A 85 -12.04 -39.37 -5.00
N HIS A 86 -11.09 -38.99 -5.87
CA HIS A 86 -11.37 -38.68 -7.28
C HIS A 86 -10.24 -39.14 -8.23
N PRO A 87 -10.18 -40.41 -8.66
CA PRO A 87 -9.08 -40.90 -9.50
C PRO A 87 -9.10 -40.42 -10.97
N ASP A 88 -10.16 -39.76 -11.42
CA ASP A 88 -10.46 -39.63 -12.86
C ASP A 88 -10.05 -38.29 -13.51
N HIS A 89 -9.39 -37.38 -12.79
CA HIS A 89 -8.94 -36.09 -13.32
C HIS A 89 -7.62 -35.59 -12.72
N VAL A 90 -7.03 -34.58 -13.35
CA VAL A 90 -5.78 -33.94 -12.89
C VAL A 90 -6.05 -33.10 -11.65
N HIS A 91 -5.34 -33.39 -10.56
CA HIS A 91 -5.49 -32.71 -9.26
C HIS A 91 -4.55 -31.52 -9.10
N LEU A 92 -5.09 -30.42 -8.58
CA LEU A 92 -4.28 -29.29 -8.12
C LEU A 92 -3.78 -29.53 -6.68
N CYS A 93 -2.88 -30.50 -6.50
CA CYS A 93 -2.35 -30.89 -5.18
C CYS A 93 -0.82 -30.72 -5.07
N LEU A 94 -0.37 -30.16 -3.95
CA LEU A 94 1.06 -29.95 -3.65
C LEU A 94 1.72 -31.18 -2.97
N VAL A 95 0.93 -32.13 -2.47
CA VAL A 95 1.38 -33.33 -1.71
C VAL A 95 1.71 -34.50 -2.62
N HIS A 96 0.92 -34.69 -3.67
CA HIS A 96 1.05 -35.78 -4.63
C HIS A 96 1.53 -35.23 -5.99
N PRO A 97 2.80 -34.78 -6.09
CA PRO A 97 3.33 -34.30 -7.37
C PRO A 97 3.40 -35.45 -8.37
N THR A 98 3.03 -35.19 -9.63
CA THR A 98 3.32 -36.12 -10.73
C THR A 98 4.79 -35.94 -11.12
N ALA A 99 5.65 -36.65 -10.40
CA ALA A 99 7.11 -36.53 -10.41
C ALA A 99 7.76 -36.25 -11.78
N ALA A 100 8.13 -34.98 -12.04
CA ALA A 100 9.47 -34.58 -12.46
C ALA A 100 9.57 -33.05 -12.70
N LEU A 101 10.47 -32.40 -11.96
CA LEU A 101 11.03 -31.03 -12.15
C LEU A 101 10.51 -29.89 -11.26
N THR A 102 10.26 -30.20 -9.98
CA THR A 102 10.21 -29.23 -8.86
C THR A 102 11.28 -28.11 -8.90
N PRO A 103 12.58 -28.35 -9.18
CA PRO A 103 13.60 -27.29 -9.08
C PRO A 103 13.52 -26.22 -10.19
N VAL A 104 13.19 -26.59 -11.42
CA VAL A 104 13.15 -25.66 -12.58
C VAL A 104 11.94 -24.72 -12.46
N LEU A 105 10.84 -25.23 -11.91
CA LEU A 105 9.62 -24.47 -11.68
C LEU A 105 9.71 -23.50 -10.50
N THR A 106 10.37 -23.90 -9.40
CA THR A 106 10.78 -22.92 -8.37
C THR A 106 11.69 -21.85 -8.94
N ALA A 107 12.62 -22.19 -9.84
CA ALA A 107 13.55 -21.23 -10.42
C ALA A 107 12.83 -20.17 -11.29
N LEU A 108 11.83 -20.56 -12.08
CA LEU A 108 11.09 -19.62 -12.94
C LEU A 108 10.17 -18.68 -12.14
N VAL A 109 9.44 -19.20 -11.15
CA VAL A 109 8.64 -18.36 -10.23
C VAL A 109 9.54 -17.43 -9.42
N LEU A 110 10.68 -17.93 -8.95
CA LEU A 110 11.69 -17.13 -8.27
C LEU A 110 12.25 -16.05 -9.21
N VAL A 111 12.50 -16.32 -10.48
CA VAL A 111 12.98 -15.32 -11.46
C VAL A 111 11.91 -14.27 -11.76
N ALA A 112 10.64 -14.63 -11.92
CA ALA A 112 9.54 -13.67 -12.11
C ALA A 112 9.32 -12.80 -10.85
N PHE A 113 9.37 -13.41 -9.67
CA PHE A 113 9.32 -12.70 -8.40
C PHE A 113 10.53 -11.79 -8.21
N LEU A 114 11.75 -12.28 -8.51
CA LEU A 114 12.99 -11.52 -8.43
C LEU A 114 13.04 -10.39 -9.45
N THR A 115 12.48 -10.53 -10.65
CA THR A 115 12.45 -9.44 -11.64
C THR A 115 11.47 -8.33 -11.24
N LEU A 116 10.31 -8.66 -10.68
CA LEU A 116 9.39 -7.69 -10.08
C LEU A 116 10.00 -7.03 -8.83
N LEU A 117 10.65 -7.82 -7.96
CA LEU A 117 11.39 -7.34 -6.80
C LEU A 117 12.56 -6.45 -7.22
N MET A 118 13.33 -6.83 -8.24
CA MET A 118 14.47 -6.06 -8.77
C MET A 118 14.01 -4.80 -9.49
N GLY A 119 12.88 -4.80 -10.18
CA GLY A 119 12.27 -3.60 -10.75
C GLY A 119 11.75 -2.63 -9.68
N GLY A 120 11.31 -3.16 -8.54
CA GLY A 120 10.98 -2.40 -7.33
C GLY A 120 12.22 -1.91 -6.59
N LEU A 121 13.23 -2.76 -6.42
CA LEU A 121 14.48 -2.52 -5.70
C LEU A 121 15.38 -1.57 -6.49
N SER A 122 15.50 -1.69 -7.80
CA SER A 122 16.27 -0.76 -8.65
C SER A 122 15.69 0.65 -8.62
N ARG A 123 14.37 0.80 -8.53
CA ARG A 123 13.72 2.10 -8.32
C ARG A 123 13.78 2.57 -6.87
N ALA A 124 13.69 1.67 -5.90
CA ALA A 124 13.91 1.97 -4.49
C ALA A 124 15.36 2.42 -4.23
N VAL A 125 16.33 1.79 -4.90
CA VAL A 125 17.74 2.14 -4.96
C VAL A 125 17.94 3.41 -5.77
N GLY A 126 17.21 3.63 -6.85
CA GLY A 126 17.19 4.89 -7.60
C GLY A 126 16.71 6.06 -6.73
N LEU A 127 15.63 5.86 -5.96
CA LEU A 127 15.13 6.80 -4.95
C LEU A 127 16.11 6.94 -3.78
N PHE A 128 16.78 5.86 -3.37
CA PHE A 128 17.79 5.88 -2.31
C PHE A 128 19.07 6.59 -2.76
N ARG A 129 19.49 6.42 -4.02
CA ARG A 129 20.63 7.10 -4.65
C ARG A 129 20.29 8.56 -4.90
N ALA A 130 19.08 8.88 -5.37
CA ALA A 130 18.58 10.25 -5.43
C ALA A 130 18.51 10.89 -4.03
N ARG A 131 18.14 10.13 -3.00
CA ARG A 131 18.20 10.55 -1.58
C ARG A 131 19.63 10.65 -1.01
N ARG A 132 20.61 9.93 -1.57
CA ARG A 132 22.04 10.08 -1.25
C ARG A 132 22.70 11.21 -2.05
N ALA A 133 22.10 11.62 -3.16
CA ALA A 133 22.47 12.80 -3.93
C ALA A 133 21.89 14.08 -3.31
N LEU A 134 20.90 13.95 -2.41
CA LEU A 134 20.67 14.99 -1.40
C LEU A 134 21.89 15.01 -0.45
N PRO A 135 22.38 16.19 -0.07
CA PRO A 135 23.55 16.30 0.81
C PRO A 135 23.35 15.42 2.04
N ALA A 136 24.40 14.66 2.38
CA ALA A 136 24.38 13.73 3.50
C ALA A 136 23.88 14.47 4.74
N ILE A 137 22.70 14.09 5.20
CA ILE A 137 22.12 14.60 6.43
C ILE A 137 23.13 14.28 7.55
N PRO A 138 23.76 15.29 8.18
CA PRO A 138 24.76 15.07 9.21
C PRO A 138 24.16 14.19 10.31
N ARG A 139 24.93 13.20 10.78
CA ARG A 139 24.51 12.34 11.89
C ARG A 139 24.57 13.06 13.24
N ASP A 140 25.00 14.32 13.23
CA ASP A 140 25.42 15.11 14.39
C ASP A 140 24.23 15.73 15.15
N GLY A 141 23.01 15.26 14.86
CA GLY A 141 21.81 15.66 15.58
C GLY A 141 21.77 15.05 16.98
N ALA A 142 21.72 15.90 18.01
CA ALA A 142 21.46 15.44 19.37
C ALA A 142 20.11 14.70 19.43
N PRO A 143 20.06 13.47 19.98
CA PRO A 143 18.79 12.80 20.20
C PRO A 143 17.93 13.63 21.18
N SER A 144 16.75 14.05 20.74
CA SER A 144 15.75 14.65 21.63
C SER A 144 15.06 13.54 22.45
N ARG A 145 14.32 13.93 23.51
CA ARG A 145 13.72 13.06 24.55
C ARG A 145 12.83 11.90 24.04
N SER A 146 12.52 11.81 22.74
CA SER A 146 11.95 10.63 22.08
C SER A 146 12.89 10.12 20.99
N ALA A 147 13.27 8.83 21.05
CA ALA A 147 14.26 8.20 20.15
C ALA A 147 13.88 8.21 18.64
N ALA A 148 12.71 8.76 18.29
CA ALA A 148 12.18 8.85 16.93
C ALA A 148 12.39 10.21 16.26
N VAL A 149 12.77 11.27 16.99
CA VAL A 149 12.96 12.63 16.44
C VAL A 149 14.44 12.98 16.39
N ARG A 150 14.92 13.43 15.23
CA ARG A 150 16.29 13.94 15.04
C ARG A 150 16.28 15.39 14.59
N LEU A 151 16.98 16.24 15.34
CA LEU A 151 17.23 17.62 14.98
C LEU A 151 18.45 17.70 14.05
N LEU A 152 18.36 18.48 12.98
CA LEU A 152 19.42 18.60 11.97
C LEU A 152 19.80 20.05 11.76
N ALA A 153 21.11 20.33 11.83
CA ALA A 153 21.64 21.62 11.46
C ALA A 153 21.36 21.88 9.97
N SER A 154 20.54 22.89 9.69
CA SER A 154 20.20 23.33 8.34
C SER A 154 19.63 24.73 8.41
N ASP A 155 20.01 25.57 7.45
CA ASP A 155 19.51 26.94 7.32
C ASP A 155 18.10 26.98 6.73
N ARG A 156 17.67 25.92 6.03
CA ARG A 156 16.32 25.79 5.47
C ARG A 156 15.31 25.23 6.48
N PRO A 157 14.07 25.75 6.55
CA PRO A 157 13.01 25.20 7.38
C PRO A 157 12.47 23.88 6.78
N PHE A 158 12.55 22.77 7.52
CA PHE A 158 11.90 21.51 7.13
C PHE A 158 11.57 20.63 8.33
N ALA A 159 10.50 19.85 8.22
CA ALA A 159 10.21 18.70 9.06
C ALA A 159 9.62 17.59 8.20
N TRP A 160 10.27 16.43 8.11
CA TRP A 160 9.80 15.30 7.31
C TRP A 160 10.07 13.95 7.97
N THR A 161 9.20 12.99 7.69
CA THR A 161 9.37 11.58 8.09
C THR A 161 10.16 10.79 7.05
N VAL A 162 11.26 10.14 7.48
CA VAL A 162 12.14 9.33 6.61
C VAL A 162 12.24 7.87 7.05
N GLY A 163 12.34 6.98 6.07
CA GLY A 163 12.44 5.53 6.27
C GLY A 163 11.11 4.80 6.08
N TRP A 164 11.17 3.53 5.69
CA TRP A 164 9.97 2.72 5.40
C TRP A 164 9.56 1.84 6.57
N LEU A 165 10.44 0.92 7.01
CA LEU A 165 10.14 -0.06 8.06
C LEU A 165 10.32 0.52 9.48
N ARG A 166 11.30 1.41 9.64
CA ARG A 166 11.60 2.12 10.89
C ARG A 166 11.63 3.63 10.61
N PRO A 167 10.46 4.24 10.29
CA PRO A 167 10.39 5.66 9.99
C PRO A 167 10.83 6.49 11.19
N ARG A 168 11.43 7.64 10.93
CA ARG A 168 11.89 8.62 11.94
C ARG A 168 11.60 10.03 11.46
N THR A 169 11.29 10.91 12.39
CA THR A 169 11.07 12.33 12.13
C THR A 169 12.40 13.06 12.09
N LEU A 170 12.60 13.87 11.06
CA LEU A 170 13.71 14.81 10.94
C LEU A 170 13.16 16.23 11.03
N VAL A 171 13.77 17.08 11.84
CA VAL A 171 13.38 18.49 11.99
C VAL A 171 14.62 19.35 11.84
N SER A 172 14.55 20.44 11.08
CA SER A 172 15.68 21.38 10.97
C SER A 172 15.79 22.30 12.18
N THR A 173 17.02 22.69 12.51
CA THR A 173 17.29 23.70 13.56
C THR A 173 16.66 25.04 13.26
N THR A 174 16.53 25.44 11.98
CA THR A 174 15.85 26.67 11.61
C THR A 174 14.35 26.58 11.89
N LEU A 175 13.69 25.49 11.48
CA LEU A 175 12.26 25.32 11.74
C LEU A 175 11.98 25.26 13.25
N ALA A 176 12.76 24.48 13.99
CA ALA A 176 12.59 24.34 15.44
C ALA A 176 12.79 25.65 16.22
N ARG A 177 13.60 26.58 15.70
CA ARG A 177 13.81 27.91 16.30
C ARG A 177 12.77 28.93 15.87
N ALA A 178 12.22 28.80 14.66
CA ALA A 178 11.26 29.75 14.11
C ALA A 178 9.83 29.52 14.63
N LEU A 179 9.48 28.28 14.95
CA LEU A 179 8.16 27.94 15.49
C LEU A 179 8.06 28.22 16.98
N SER A 180 6.89 28.65 17.44
CA SER A 180 6.54 28.66 18.86
C SER A 180 6.54 27.23 19.42
N ALA A 181 6.64 27.08 20.75
CA ALA A 181 6.57 25.77 21.39
C ALA A 181 5.28 25.01 21.05
N SER A 182 4.15 25.72 20.97
CA SER A 182 2.86 25.17 20.59
C SER A 182 2.79 24.73 19.13
N GLU A 183 3.40 25.46 18.20
CA GLU A 183 3.42 25.06 16.78
C GLU A 183 4.39 23.90 16.56
N LEU A 184 5.53 23.90 17.25
CA LEU A 184 6.48 22.79 17.20
C LEU A 184 5.84 21.50 17.75
N GLU A 185 5.05 21.58 18.81
CA GLU A 185 4.28 20.45 19.33
C GLU A 185 3.31 19.87 18.29
N VAL A 186 2.58 20.74 17.56
CA VAL A 186 1.72 20.32 16.45
C VAL A 186 2.52 19.59 15.36
N VAL A 187 3.63 20.18 14.91
CA VAL A 187 4.46 19.60 13.85
C VAL A 187 5.00 18.24 14.28
N LEU A 188 5.46 18.12 15.53
CA LEU A 188 5.95 16.84 16.06
C LEU A 188 4.84 15.80 16.21
N ALA A 189 3.63 16.20 16.61
CA ALA A 189 2.48 15.30 16.67
C ALA A 189 2.08 14.79 15.27
N HIS A 190 2.05 15.68 14.27
CA HIS A 190 1.76 15.36 12.88
C HIS A 190 2.80 14.38 12.30
N GLU A 191 4.10 14.69 12.43
CA GLU A 191 5.16 13.81 11.93
C GLU A 191 5.23 12.49 12.71
N GLY A 192 4.95 12.52 14.02
CA GLY A 192 4.83 11.32 14.84
C GLY A 192 3.74 10.38 14.33
N GLU A 193 2.66 10.92 13.79
CA GLU A 193 1.58 10.14 13.20
C GLU A 193 1.99 9.47 11.88
N HIS A 194 2.76 10.14 11.03
CA HIS A 194 3.36 9.52 9.84
C HIS A 194 4.27 8.34 10.20
N VAL A 195 5.06 8.48 11.27
CA VAL A 195 5.91 7.41 11.82
C VAL A 195 5.05 6.24 12.30
N ARG A 196 4.03 6.52 13.13
CA ARG A 196 3.12 5.51 13.69
C ARG A 196 2.41 4.71 12.60
N ARG A 197 1.91 5.39 11.57
CA ARG A 197 1.19 4.79 10.44
C ARG A 197 2.08 4.21 9.36
N ARG A 198 3.40 4.47 9.41
CA ARG A 198 4.37 4.09 8.38
C ARG A 198 3.95 4.58 6.98
N ASP A 199 3.48 5.81 6.90
CA ASP A 199 2.93 6.36 5.65
C ASP A 199 3.92 6.33 4.46
N PRO A 200 5.25 6.49 4.63
CA PRO A 200 6.20 6.28 3.54
C PRO A 200 6.15 4.88 2.92
N LEU A 201 5.95 3.83 3.74
CA LEU A 201 5.80 2.46 3.24
C LEU A 201 4.44 2.29 2.54
N ARG A 202 3.36 2.81 3.13
CA ARG A 202 2.01 2.74 2.55
C ARG A 202 1.97 3.42 1.18
N ARG A 203 2.60 4.59 1.05
CA ARG A 203 2.75 5.31 -0.23
C ARG A 203 3.51 4.50 -1.27
N LEU A 204 4.63 3.88 -0.87
CA LEU A 204 5.41 3.02 -1.76
C LEU A 204 4.55 1.86 -2.29
N LEU A 205 3.87 1.15 -1.38
CA LEU A 205 3.00 0.02 -1.71
C LEU A 205 1.85 0.43 -2.63
N ALA A 206 1.20 1.57 -2.36
CA ALA A 206 0.15 2.11 -3.21
C ALA A 206 0.66 2.42 -4.64
N GLY A 207 1.88 2.96 -4.75
CA GLY A 207 2.53 3.23 -6.03
C GLY A 207 2.88 1.96 -6.81
N LEU A 208 3.19 0.85 -6.13
CA LEU A 208 3.45 -0.44 -6.78
C LEU A 208 2.15 -1.05 -7.35
N GLY A 209 1.09 -1.10 -6.55
CA GLY A 209 -0.14 -1.80 -6.91
C GLY A 209 -1.02 -1.11 -7.97
N THR A 210 -0.93 0.22 -8.09
CA THR A 210 -1.78 1.00 -9.01
C THR A 210 -1.33 1.03 -10.46
N ARG A 211 -0.13 0.53 -10.78
CA ARG A 211 0.45 0.66 -12.14
C ARG A 211 -0.41 0.05 -13.23
N VAL A 212 -1.02 -1.10 -12.94
CA VAL A 212 -1.85 -1.83 -13.91
C VAL A 212 -3.12 -1.06 -14.31
N ALA A 213 -3.60 -0.14 -13.46
CA ALA A 213 -4.77 0.69 -13.75
C ALA A 213 -4.49 1.84 -14.73
N GLY A 214 -3.22 2.03 -15.14
CA GLY A 214 -2.79 3.05 -16.09
C GLY A 214 -2.37 4.37 -15.43
N ALA A 215 -1.51 5.12 -16.13
CA ALA A 215 -0.80 6.29 -15.59
C ALA A 215 -1.73 7.39 -15.04
N ARG A 216 -2.86 7.65 -15.71
CA ARG A 216 -3.83 8.66 -15.26
C ARG A 216 -4.46 8.31 -13.92
N VAL A 217 -4.98 7.08 -13.79
CA VAL A 217 -5.63 6.59 -12.57
C VAL A 217 -4.61 6.47 -11.45
N GLN A 218 -3.41 5.97 -11.74
CA GLN A 218 -2.33 5.95 -10.77
C GLN A 218 -2.04 7.36 -10.23
N ALA A 219 -1.90 8.36 -11.11
CA ALA A 219 -1.60 9.72 -10.68
C ALA A 219 -2.72 10.33 -9.84
N THR A 220 -4.00 10.19 -10.25
CA THR A 220 -5.14 10.73 -9.49
C THR A 220 -5.34 10.02 -8.15
N LEU A 221 -5.21 8.69 -8.13
CA LEU A 221 -5.35 7.90 -6.90
C LEU A 221 -4.25 8.24 -5.91
N LEU A 222 -2.99 8.31 -6.35
CA LEU A 222 -1.89 8.66 -5.46
C LEU A 222 -2.02 10.07 -4.89
N ARG A 223 -2.49 11.04 -5.68
CA ARG A 223 -2.80 12.39 -5.16
C ARG A 223 -3.91 12.37 -4.12
N ALA A 224 -5.00 11.64 -4.38
CA ALA A 224 -6.09 11.50 -3.42
C ALA A 224 -5.63 10.79 -2.14
N PHE A 225 -4.76 9.78 -2.27
CA PHE A 225 -4.18 9.04 -1.15
C PHE A 225 -3.25 9.92 -0.31
N ASP A 226 -2.39 10.72 -0.94
CA ASP A 226 -1.51 11.68 -0.27
C ASP A 226 -2.34 12.70 0.52
N LEU A 227 -3.31 13.36 -0.11
CA LEU A 227 -4.16 14.34 0.57
C LEU A 227 -4.96 13.73 1.73
N ALA A 228 -5.51 12.52 1.55
CA ALA A 228 -6.20 11.82 2.64
C ALA A 228 -5.25 11.45 3.78
N THR A 229 -3.99 11.14 3.45
CA THR A 229 -2.95 10.80 4.43
C THR A 229 -2.57 12.01 5.28
N GLU A 230 -2.31 13.15 4.65
CA GLU A 230 -2.02 14.43 5.30
C GLU A 230 -3.16 14.84 6.23
N ARG A 231 -4.39 14.90 5.72
CA ARG A 231 -5.57 15.24 6.52
C ARG A 231 -5.77 14.29 7.70
N ALA A 232 -5.47 13.00 7.54
CA ALA A 232 -5.56 12.04 8.64
C ALA A 232 -4.48 12.26 9.71
N CYS A 233 -3.28 12.74 9.32
CA CYS A 233 -2.26 13.17 10.28
C CYS A 233 -2.64 14.47 10.98
N ASP A 234 -3.24 15.41 10.25
CA ASP A 234 -3.76 16.67 10.82
C ASP A 234 -4.85 16.41 11.87
N GLU A 235 -5.79 15.51 11.59
CA GLU A 235 -6.84 15.12 12.52
C GLU A 235 -6.27 14.41 13.77
N ALA A 236 -5.26 13.55 13.60
CA ALA A 236 -4.59 12.90 14.73
C ALA A 236 -3.81 13.92 15.59
N ALA A 237 -3.10 14.86 14.95
CA ALA A 237 -2.42 15.94 15.64
C ALA A 237 -3.42 16.84 16.39
N ALA A 238 -4.55 17.17 15.77
CA ALA A 238 -5.63 17.93 16.40
C ALA A 238 -6.21 17.22 17.62
N GLY A 239 -6.39 15.89 17.54
CA GLY A 239 -6.79 15.06 18.68
C GLY A 239 -5.75 15.04 19.80
N PHE A 240 -4.46 15.07 19.47
CA PHE A 240 -3.36 15.11 20.45
C PHE A 240 -3.25 16.47 21.16
N VAL A 241 -3.26 17.57 20.41
CA VAL A 241 -3.13 18.94 20.97
C VAL A 241 -4.46 19.52 21.48
N GLY A 242 -5.57 18.86 21.17
CA GLY A 242 -6.93 19.26 21.57
C GLY A 242 -7.53 20.44 20.80
N ASP A 243 -6.92 20.86 19.68
CA ASP A 243 -7.27 22.11 18.99
C ASP A 243 -6.99 22.04 17.48
N ARG A 244 -8.06 21.93 16.68
CA ARG A 244 -7.97 21.88 15.20
C ARG A 244 -7.49 23.21 14.60
N LEU A 245 -7.86 24.34 15.22
CA LEU A 245 -7.50 25.65 14.70
C LEU A 245 -6.01 25.90 14.88
N ARG A 246 -5.44 25.46 16.01
CA ARG A 246 -4.00 25.47 16.23
C ARG A 246 -3.24 24.66 15.18
N VAL A 247 -3.78 23.51 14.76
CA VAL A 247 -3.18 22.73 13.66
C VAL A 247 -3.21 23.50 12.35
N ALA A 248 -4.35 24.13 12.02
CA ALA A 248 -4.47 24.94 10.81
C ALA A 248 -3.50 26.13 10.80
N GLN A 249 -3.34 26.82 11.94
CA GLN A 249 -2.38 27.91 12.12
C GLN A 249 -0.94 27.42 11.91
N ALA A 250 -0.56 26.30 12.54
CA ALA A 250 0.78 25.74 12.39
C ALA A 250 1.09 25.36 10.92
N ILE A 251 0.12 24.81 10.19
CA ILE A 251 0.28 24.51 8.74
C ILE A 251 0.59 25.80 7.97
N LEU A 252 -0.15 26.88 8.22
CA LEU A 252 0.07 28.18 7.56
C LEU A 252 1.42 28.79 7.94
N SER A 253 1.81 28.73 9.21
CA SER A 253 3.12 29.20 9.67
C SER A 253 4.27 28.47 8.99
N VAL A 254 4.19 27.14 8.89
CA VAL A 254 5.21 26.32 8.22
C VAL A 254 5.25 26.64 6.72
N GLU A 255 4.11 26.70 6.05
CA GLU A 255 4.05 27.00 4.60
C GLU A 255 4.61 28.39 4.31
N ALA A 256 4.30 29.41 5.12
CA ALA A 256 4.83 30.76 4.96
C ALA A 256 6.37 30.79 5.06
N MET A 257 6.96 30.01 5.99
CA MET A 257 8.41 29.90 6.12
C MET A 257 9.04 29.19 4.92
N VAL A 258 8.39 28.15 4.37
CA VAL A 258 8.89 27.40 3.21
C VAL A 258 8.82 28.26 1.94
N ILE A 259 7.74 29.01 1.72
CA ILE A 259 7.60 29.92 0.58
C ILE A 259 8.63 31.06 0.67
N GLY A 260 8.87 31.61 1.86
CA GLY A 260 9.84 32.69 2.07
C GLY A 260 11.30 32.31 1.80
N ASP A 261 11.65 31.02 1.84
CA ASP A 261 13.01 30.49 1.63
C ASP A 261 13.29 30.10 0.14
N HIS A 262 12.31 30.28 -0.75
CA HIS A 262 12.48 30.05 -2.19
C HIS A 262 12.69 31.36 -2.97
N PRO A 263 13.95 31.76 -3.25
CA PRO A 263 14.21 32.66 -4.38
C PRO A 263 13.86 31.92 -5.68
N GLU A 264 13.33 32.66 -6.65
CA GLU A 264 12.86 32.19 -7.96
C GLU A 264 13.74 31.05 -8.54
N GLY A 265 13.16 29.87 -8.77
CA GLY A 265 13.78 28.83 -9.61
C GLY A 265 13.90 27.41 -9.06
N ALA A 266 13.56 27.13 -7.80
CA ALA A 266 13.51 25.75 -7.30
C ALA A 266 12.09 25.18 -7.43
N VAL A 267 11.81 24.47 -8.54
CA VAL A 267 10.59 23.67 -8.69
C VAL A 267 10.61 22.54 -7.66
N ALA A 268 10.06 22.80 -6.47
CA ALA A 268 9.63 21.76 -5.56
C ALA A 268 8.54 20.97 -6.29
N VAL A 269 8.80 19.69 -6.52
CA VAL A 269 7.95 18.80 -7.30
C VAL A 269 6.54 18.74 -6.70
N GLY A 270 5.64 19.55 -7.26
CA GLY A 270 4.19 19.42 -7.36
C GLY A 270 3.38 19.41 -6.06
N MET A 271 2.51 20.42 -5.90
CA MET A 271 1.31 20.44 -5.02
C MET A 271 1.43 21.09 -3.62
N GLY A 272 2.32 22.06 -3.38
CA GLY A 272 2.33 22.81 -2.11
C GLY A 272 1.02 23.58 -1.83
N GLY A 273 0.67 24.57 -2.66
CA GLY A 273 -0.43 25.49 -2.33
C GLY A 273 -1.84 24.90 -2.30
N SER A 274 -2.22 24.04 -3.27
CA SER A 274 -3.59 23.49 -3.32
C SER A 274 -3.86 22.39 -2.29
N SER A 275 -2.81 21.72 -1.80
CA SER A 275 -2.94 20.73 -0.74
C SER A 275 -3.05 21.40 0.64
N VAL A 276 -2.32 22.50 0.87
CA VAL A 276 -2.41 23.30 2.10
C VAL A 276 -3.81 23.87 2.30
N ALA A 277 -4.37 24.54 1.28
CA ALA A 277 -5.74 25.06 1.34
C ALA A 277 -6.74 23.95 1.70
N ALA A 278 -6.66 22.81 1.00
CA ALA A 278 -7.54 21.67 1.25
C ALA A 278 -7.39 21.09 2.67
N ARG A 279 -6.21 21.16 3.29
CA ARG A 279 -5.98 20.70 4.68
C ARG A 279 -6.58 21.69 5.68
N VAL A 280 -6.32 22.98 5.51
CA VAL A 280 -6.87 24.05 6.36
C VAL A 280 -8.39 24.04 6.31
N GLU A 281 -9.00 23.99 5.12
CA GLU A 281 -10.45 23.88 4.95
C GLU A 281 -11.04 22.66 5.67
N SER A 282 -10.33 21.53 5.65
CA SER A 282 -10.76 20.31 6.35
C SER A 282 -10.76 20.51 7.87
N LEU A 283 -9.79 21.21 8.43
CA LEU A 283 -9.68 21.47 9.87
C LEU A 283 -10.72 22.48 10.35
N LEU A 284 -11.06 23.47 9.52
CA LEU A 284 -12.09 24.47 9.80
C LEU A 284 -13.52 23.90 9.68
N ALA A 285 -13.71 22.87 8.86
CA ALA A 285 -14.98 22.16 8.76
C ALA A 285 -15.28 21.35 10.03
N PRO A 286 -16.57 21.08 10.34
CA PRO A 286 -16.94 20.20 11.45
C PRO A 286 -16.24 18.85 11.38
N PRO A 287 -15.79 18.29 12.52
CA PRO A 287 -15.15 16.98 12.56
C PRO A 287 -16.04 15.91 11.91
N ARG A 288 -15.46 15.14 11.00
CA ARG A 288 -16.17 14.04 10.33
C ARG A 288 -16.18 12.83 11.24
N ALA A 289 -17.31 12.14 11.34
CA ALA A 289 -17.37 10.88 12.08
C ALA A 289 -16.55 9.79 11.37
N LEU A 290 -15.81 9.00 12.16
CA LEU A 290 -15.20 7.77 11.68
C LEU A 290 -16.28 6.89 11.04
N GLN A 291 -15.96 6.35 9.87
CA GLN A 291 -16.84 5.43 9.18
C GLN A 291 -16.81 4.10 9.92
N VAL A 292 -17.93 3.73 10.55
CA VAL A 292 -18.07 2.43 11.19
C VAL A 292 -18.21 1.38 10.09
N TRP A 293 -17.09 0.79 9.64
CA TRP A 293 -17.15 -0.32 8.72
C TRP A 293 -17.84 -1.50 9.44
N PRO A 294 -18.97 -2.05 8.95
CA PRO A 294 -19.64 -3.20 9.56
C PRO A 294 -18.82 -4.51 9.62
N GLY A 295 -17.51 -4.47 9.32
CA GLY A 295 -16.63 -5.63 9.14
C GLY A 295 -16.58 -6.63 10.30
N ARG A 296 -16.84 -6.22 11.56
CA ARG A 296 -16.92 -7.18 12.68
C ARG A 296 -18.13 -8.12 12.61
N ARG A 297 -19.23 -7.74 11.94
CA ARG A 297 -20.41 -8.61 11.73
C ARG A 297 -20.29 -9.50 10.49
N VAL A 298 -19.23 -9.35 9.70
CA VAL A 298 -18.98 -10.09 8.46
C VAL A 298 -18.01 -11.27 8.68
N GLY A 299 -17.44 -11.43 9.88
CA GLY A 299 -16.38 -12.41 10.14
C GLY A 299 -16.78 -13.87 9.90
N LEU A 300 -17.94 -14.32 10.38
CA LEU A 300 -18.36 -15.72 10.23
C LEU A 300 -18.91 -16.02 8.82
N VAL A 301 -19.73 -15.12 8.26
CA VAL A 301 -20.26 -15.25 6.90
C VAL A 301 -19.13 -15.16 5.87
N GLY A 302 -18.14 -14.31 6.11
CA GLY A 302 -16.96 -14.17 5.26
C GLY A 302 -16.08 -15.42 5.25
N VAL A 303 -15.89 -16.11 6.38
CA VAL A 303 -15.13 -17.37 6.45
C VAL A 303 -15.84 -18.49 5.70
N LEU A 304 -17.16 -18.63 5.87
CA LEU A 304 -17.96 -19.64 5.16
C LEU A 304 -18.00 -19.36 3.65
N ALA A 305 -18.19 -18.10 3.25
CA ALA A 305 -18.14 -17.69 1.85
C ALA A 305 -16.75 -17.90 1.23
N LEU A 306 -15.69 -17.69 2.00
CA LEU A 306 -14.30 -17.93 1.57
C LEU A 306 -14.02 -19.44 1.39
N GLY A 307 -14.54 -20.29 2.28
CA GLY A 307 -14.43 -21.74 2.15
C GLY A 307 -15.18 -22.29 0.94
N LEU A 308 -16.41 -21.81 0.70
CA LEU A 308 -17.16 -22.17 -0.52
C LEU A 308 -16.48 -21.66 -1.79
N ALA A 309 -15.97 -20.42 -1.76
CA ALA A 309 -15.20 -19.86 -2.87
C ALA A 309 -13.92 -20.67 -3.14
N ALA A 310 -13.25 -21.17 -2.10
CA ALA A 310 -12.06 -22.02 -2.26
C ALA A 310 -12.37 -23.29 -3.05
N GLN A 311 -13.45 -23.99 -2.69
CA GLN A 311 -13.87 -25.22 -3.39
C GLN A 311 -14.25 -24.96 -4.85
N ILE A 312 -15.01 -23.89 -5.11
CA ILE A 312 -15.39 -23.51 -6.48
C ILE A 312 -14.15 -23.15 -7.30
N VAL A 313 -13.28 -22.30 -6.77
CA VAL A 313 -12.07 -21.85 -7.48
C VAL A 313 -11.13 -23.02 -7.75
N HIS A 314 -10.96 -23.93 -6.79
CA HIS A 314 -10.14 -25.13 -6.92
C HIS A 314 -10.60 -26.00 -8.10
N HIS A 315 -11.87 -26.40 -8.15
CA HIS A 315 -12.38 -27.22 -9.26
C HIS A 315 -12.34 -26.52 -10.62
N GLN A 316 -12.62 -25.21 -10.67
CA GLN A 316 -12.51 -24.46 -11.92
C GLN A 316 -11.07 -24.43 -12.44
N LEU A 317 -10.08 -24.36 -11.56
CA LEU A 317 -8.68 -24.46 -11.94
C LEU A 317 -8.33 -25.86 -12.45
N GLU A 318 -8.79 -26.93 -11.80
CA GLU A 318 -8.58 -28.32 -12.25
C GLU A 318 -9.16 -28.58 -13.65
N HIS A 319 -10.35 -28.06 -13.93
CA HIS A 319 -10.94 -28.12 -15.27
C HIS A 319 -10.08 -27.39 -16.31
N LEU A 320 -9.62 -26.17 -16.00
CA LEU A 320 -8.74 -25.42 -16.90
C LEU A 320 -7.41 -26.15 -17.14
N ILE A 321 -6.82 -26.74 -16.10
CA ILE A 321 -5.58 -27.51 -16.20
C ILE A 321 -5.80 -28.72 -17.12
N THR A 322 -6.90 -29.45 -16.94
CA THR A 322 -7.22 -30.63 -17.74
C THR A 322 -7.37 -30.27 -19.23
N LEU A 323 -8.09 -29.18 -19.55
CA LEU A 323 -8.26 -28.70 -20.93
C LEU A 323 -6.94 -28.34 -21.62
N VAL A 324 -6.00 -27.76 -20.88
CA VAL A 324 -4.70 -27.32 -21.42
C VAL A 324 -3.69 -28.50 -21.45
N ALA A 325 -3.78 -29.44 -20.51
CA ALA A 325 -2.91 -30.61 -20.44
C ALA A 325 -3.29 -31.73 -21.43
N MET A 326 -4.59 -31.92 -21.70
CA MET A 326 -5.12 -32.96 -22.60
C MET A 326 -6.14 -32.38 -23.59
N PRO A 327 -5.70 -31.64 -24.63
CA PRO A 327 -6.59 -31.09 -25.65
C PRO A 327 -7.12 -32.23 -26.55
N GLY A 328 -8.24 -32.85 -26.18
CA GLY A 328 -8.91 -33.90 -26.97
C GLY A 328 -9.56 -35.04 -26.19
N ALA A 329 -9.57 -35.00 -24.86
CA ALA A 329 -10.40 -35.88 -24.01
C ALA A 329 -11.79 -35.27 -23.77
#